data_AF-A0A9P5TRP8-F1
#
_entry.id   AF-A0A9P5TRP8-F1
#
_cell.length_a   1.000
_cell.length_b   1.000
_cell.length_c   1.000
_cell.angle_alpha   90.00
_cell.angle_beta   90.00
_cell.angle_gamma   90.00
#
_symmetry.space_group_name_H-M   'P 1'
#
loop_
_entity.id
_entity.type
_entity.pdbx_description
1 polymer ?
#
loop_
_entity_poly.entity_id
_entity_poly.type
_entity_poly.pdbx_seq_one_letter_code
_entity_poly.pdbx_strand_id
1 'polypeptide(L)'
;MGIPGLWKLLEPIARKQSFHRFCVEEGFIRNEATDGRGLRVGVDALGWVYRACYRHSCTKNPELATLYTRCNRLLQLPIHPLFVFDGPDRPRRKRGKHVRGNPHWIEQDFKLMLDTFGFAWINAAGEAESELASLSKQGLLDAVLTEDSDTVVFGARTIIRFDSDVADDEQIILYKAEDIERHPRLSLGTADLMLIALLVGGDYDVRSLIFYISYTT
;
A
#
# COMPACT_ATOMS: atom_id res chain seq x y z
N MET A 1 4.19 -4.25 6.92
CA MET A 1 4.20 -3.25 8.01
C MET A 1 2.76 -3.04 8.47
N GLY A 2 2.53 -2.21 9.48
CA GLY A 2 1.21 -1.97 10.08
C GLY A 2 0.80 -2.94 11.19
N ILE A 3 -0.52 -3.09 11.38
CA ILE A 3 -1.13 -3.91 12.44
C ILE A 3 -0.67 -5.38 12.42
N PRO A 4 -0.06 -5.86 13.52
CA PRO A 4 0.39 -7.25 13.65
C PRO A 4 -0.74 -8.26 13.41
N GLY A 5 -0.49 -9.23 12.51
CA GLY A 5 -1.40 -10.34 12.26
C GLY A 5 -2.60 -10.03 11.37
N LEU A 6 -2.81 -8.78 10.94
CA LEU A 6 -3.97 -8.41 10.13
C LEU A 6 -4.03 -9.15 8.80
N TRP A 7 -2.90 -9.30 8.08
CA TRP A 7 -2.88 -10.07 6.83
C TRP A 7 -3.27 -11.54 7.01
N LYS A 8 -2.92 -12.15 8.15
CA LYS A 8 -3.31 -13.52 8.48
C LYS A 8 -4.80 -13.63 8.76
N LEU A 9 -5.38 -12.62 9.42
CA LEU A 9 -6.83 -12.53 9.64
C LEU A 9 -7.59 -12.43 8.32
N LEU A 10 -7.04 -11.71 7.34
CA LEU A 10 -7.64 -11.48 6.02
C LEU A 10 -7.33 -12.57 4.99
N GLU A 11 -6.50 -13.56 5.31
CA GLU A 11 -6.15 -14.66 4.40
C GLU A 11 -7.35 -15.38 3.77
N PRO A 12 -8.48 -15.65 4.48
CA PRO A 12 -9.63 -16.34 3.89
C PRO A 12 -10.31 -15.61 2.74
N ILE A 13 -10.14 -14.30 2.63
CA ILE A 13 -10.74 -13.46 1.57
C ILE A 13 -9.72 -13.06 0.50
N ALA A 14 -8.45 -13.44 0.67
CA ALA A 14 -7.36 -13.08 -0.21
C ALA A 14 -7.56 -13.72 -1.60
N ARG A 15 -7.61 -12.92 -2.65
CA ARG A 15 -7.72 -13.41 -4.04
C ARG A 15 -6.39 -13.31 -4.75
N LYS A 16 -5.76 -14.44 -5.02
CA LYS A 16 -4.51 -14.50 -5.79
C LYS A 16 -4.81 -14.51 -7.29
N GLN A 17 -4.16 -13.63 -8.05
CA GLN A 17 -4.27 -13.59 -9.51
C GLN A 17 -3.10 -12.84 -10.16
N SER A 18 -2.95 -12.99 -11.48
CA SER A 18 -1.98 -12.21 -12.25
C SER A 18 -2.33 -10.72 -12.25
N PHE A 19 -1.32 -9.88 -12.05
CA PHE A 19 -1.50 -8.43 -12.07
C PHE A 19 -1.94 -7.94 -13.44
N HIS A 20 -1.31 -8.44 -14.52
CA HIS A 20 -1.69 -8.10 -15.88
C HIS A 20 -3.15 -8.45 -16.17
N ARG A 21 -3.58 -9.66 -15.78
CA ARG A 21 -4.98 -10.10 -15.93
C ARG A 21 -5.94 -9.17 -15.21
N PHE A 22 -5.64 -8.82 -13.96
CA PHE A 22 -6.44 -7.87 -13.18
C PHE A 22 -6.56 -6.51 -13.88
N CYS A 23 -5.45 -5.94 -14.35
CA CYS A 23 -5.44 -4.65 -15.02
C CYS A 23 -6.26 -4.65 -16.32
N VAL A 24 -6.21 -5.73 -17.10
CA VAL A 24 -6.99 -5.84 -18.35
C VAL A 24 -8.48 -6.07 -18.05
N GLU A 25 -8.81 -7.02 -17.16
CA GLU A 25 -10.20 -7.35 -16.86
C GLU A 25 -10.92 -6.18 -16.18
N GLU A 26 -10.35 -5.61 -15.12
CA GLU A 26 -11.00 -4.56 -14.33
C GLU A 26 -10.80 -3.16 -14.94
N GLY A 27 -9.70 -2.94 -15.68
CA GLY A 27 -9.40 -1.65 -16.29
C GLY A 27 -10.00 -1.43 -17.67
N PHE A 28 -10.24 -2.49 -18.46
CA PHE A 28 -10.75 -2.36 -19.83
C PHE A 28 -12.04 -3.12 -20.04
N ILE A 29 -12.08 -4.42 -19.71
CA ILE A 29 -13.20 -5.28 -20.09
C ILE A 29 -14.46 -4.97 -19.28
N ARG A 30 -14.31 -4.86 -17.95
CA ARG A 30 -15.43 -4.60 -17.02
C ARG A 30 -15.66 -3.12 -16.78
N ASN A 31 -14.81 -2.27 -17.34
CA ASN A 31 -14.73 -0.85 -17.01
C ASN A 31 -15.64 0.04 -17.85
N GLU A 32 -16.88 -0.42 -18.09
CA GLU A 32 -17.89 0.36 -18.84
C GLU A 32 -18.26 1.65 -18.08
N ALA A 33 -18.17 1.63 -16.75
CA ALA A 33 -18.56 2.74 -15.88
C ALA A 33 -17.59 3.94 -15.91
N THR A 34 -16.35 3.79 -16.39
CA THR A 34 -15.37 4.89 -16.41
C THR A 34 -14.93 5.28 -17.82
N ASP A 35 -15.76 5.00 -18.83
CA ASP A 35 -15.51 5.37 -20.23
C ASP A 35 -14.24 4.68 -20.82
N GLY A 36 -13.91 3.49 -20.32
CA GLY A 36 -12.80 2.67 -20.83
C GLY A 36 -11.39 3.19 -20.51
N ARG A 37 -11.22 4.09 -19.53
CA ARG A 37 -9.89 4.52 -19.07
C ARG A 37 -9.13 3.40 -18.33
N GLY A 38 -7.80 3.44 -18.32
CA GLY A 38 -7.00 2.54 -17.50
C GLY A 38 -7.24 2.72 -15.99
N LEU A 39 -6.88 1.70 -15.19
CA LEU A 39 -7.01 1.76 -13.73
C LEU A 39 -6.05 2.80 -13.15
N ARG A 40 -6.56 3.66 -12.26
CA ARG A 40 -5.76 4.55 -11.43
C ARG A 40 -5.30 3.78 -10.21
N VAL A 41 -4.02 3.47 -10.16
CA VAL A 41 -3.42 2.67 -9.09
C VAL A 41 -2.54 3.58 -8.23
N GLY A 42 -2.92 3.77 -6.98
CA GLY A 42 -2.07 4.48 -6.02
C GLY A 42 -0.97 3.56 -5.54
N VAL A 43 0.27 4.05 -5.49
CA VAL A 43 1.44 3.27 -5.09
C VAL A 43 2.08 3.93 -3.89
N ASP A 44 2.27 3.15 -2.82
CA ASP A 44 3.12 3.55 -1.70
C ASP A 44 4.59 3.56 -2.14
N ALA A 45 5.13 4.77 -2.35
CA ALA A 45 6.46 4.96 -2.92
C ALA A 45 7.57 4.54 -1.96
N LEU A 46 7.41 4.74 -0.65
CA LEU A 46 8.44 4.40 0.32
C LEU A 46 8.52 2.88 0.52
N GLY A 47 7.39 2.17 0.49
CA GLY A 47 7.38 0.71 0.49
C GLY A 47 8.24 0.13 -0.66
N TRP A 48 8.17 0.75 -1.84
CA TRP A 48 8.99 0.38 -2.99
C TRP A 48 10.48 0.67 -2.78
N VAL A 49 10.81 1.85 -2.29
CA VAL A 49 12.17 2.27 -1.96
C VAL A 49 12.82 1.31 -0.96
N TYR A 50 12.16 1.05 0.17
CA TYR A 50 12.69 0.14 1.18
C TYR A 50 12.94 -1.25 0.60
N ARG A 51 12.01 -1.81 -0.18
CA ARG A 51 12.18 -3.12 -0.80
C ARG A 51 13.29 -3.16 -1.83
N ALA A 52 13.58 -2.04 -2.51
CA ALA A 52 14.71 -1.93 -3.43
C ALA A 52 16.06 -1.93 -2.68
N CYS A 53 16.14 -1.29 -1.52
CA CYS A 53 17.36 -1.27 -0.68
C CYS A 53 17.74 -2.64 -0.11
N TYR A 54 16.80 -3.57 0.03
CA TYR A 54 17.09 -4.94 0.48
C TYR A 54 17.65 -5.85 -0.63
N ARG A 55 17.60 -5.44 -1.90
CA ARG A 55 18.16 -6.23 -3.01
C ARG A 55 19.62 -5.84 -3.25
N HIS A 56 20.51 -6.81 -3.05
CA HIS A 56 21.91 -6.67 -3.43
C HIS A 56 22.09 -6.96 -4.92
N SER A 57 22.80 -6.09 -5.63
CA SER A 57 23.17 -6.30 -7.03
C SER A 57 24.59 -5.78 -7.29
N CYS A 58 25.23 -6.25 -8.35
CA CYS A 58 26.60 -5.89 -8.71
C CYS A 58 26.68 -4.55 -9.49
N THR A 59 25.56 -3.84 -9.65
CA THR A 59 25.51 -2.57 -10.38
C THR A 59 25.94 -1.39 -9.49
N LYS A 60 26.26 -0.24 -10.09
CA LYS A 60 26.67 0.95 -9.32
C LYS A 60 25.57 1.47 -8.38
N ASN A 61 24.30 1.40 -8.79
CA ASN A 61 23.13 1.85 -8.03
C ASN A 61 22.05 0.76 -8.03
N PRO A 62 22.22 -0.33 -7.23
CA PRO A 62 21.34 -1.49 -7.26
C PRO A 62 19.87 -1.17 -6.92
N GLU A 63 19.65 -0.18 -6.05
CA GLU A 63 18.33 0.26 -5.61
C GLU A 63 17.58 0.96 -6.75
N LEU A 64 18.23 1.93 -7.41
CA LEU A 64 17.66 2.62 -8.58
C LEU A 64 17.43 1.67 -9.75
N ALA A 65 18.34 0.72 -9.98
CA ALA A 65 18.15 -0.30 -11.03
C ALA A 65 16.91 -1.18 -10.75
N THR A 66 16.66 -1.50 -9.48
CA THR A 66 15.46 -2.24 -9.07
C THR A 66 14.19 -1.40 -9.29
N LEU A 67 14.19 -0.13 -8.88
CA LEU A 67 13.07 0.79 -9.08
C LEU A 67 12.79 1.00 -10.57
N TYR A 68 13.82 1.20 -11.39
CA TYR A 68 13.72 1.32 -12.85
C TYR A 68 13.05 0.09 -13.46
N THR A 69 13.48 -1.11 -13.07
CA THR A 69 12.92 -2.36 -13.59
C THR A 69 11.44 -2.49 -13.23
N ARG A 70 11.05 -2.11 -12.00
CA ARG A 70 9.64 -2.13 -11.60
C ARG A 70 8.80 -1.08 -12.32
N CYS A 71 9.32 0.14 -12.50
CA CYS A 71 8.65 1.17 -13.30
C CYS A 71 8.44 0.71 -14.74
N ASN A 72 9.44 0.05 -15.33
CA ASN A 72 9.33 -0.53 -16.68
C ASN A 72 8.26 -1.63 -16.77
N ARG A 73 8.04 -2.40 -15.69
CA ARG A 73 6.91 -3.35 -15.63
C ARG A 73 5.57 -2.64 -15.57
N LEU A 74 5.45 -1.58 -14.78
CA LEU A 74 4.21 -0.79 -14.73
C LEU A 74 3.87 -0.14 -16.08
N LEU A 75 4.87 0.30 -16.85
CA LEU A 75 4.66 0.83 -18.21
C LEU A 75 4.01 -0.19 -19.16
N GLN A 76 4.24 -1.49 -18.94
CA GLN A 76 3.67 -2.55 -19.77
C GLN A 76 2.22 -2.89 -19.37
N LEU A 77 1.74 -2.34 -18.25
CA LEU A 77 0.39 -2.53 -17.76
C LEU A 77 -0.47 -1.34 -18.17
N PRO A 78 -1.75 -1.57 -18.49
CA PRO A 78 -2.60 -0.48 -18.95
C PRO A 78 -3.24 0.23 -17.75
N ILE A 79 -2.38 0.87 -16.95
CA ILE A 79 -2.72 1.57 -15.71
C ILE A 79 -2.18 3.00 -15.71
N HIS A 80 -2.74 3.82 -14.84
CA HIS A 80 -2.26 5.15 -14.51
C HIS A 80 -1.74 5.14 -13.06
N PRO A 81 -0.44 4.89 -12.84
CA PRO A 81 0.10 4.84 -11.49
C PRO A 81 0.22 6.26 -10.91
N LEU A 82 -0.17 6.42 -9.65
CA LEU A 82 0.07 7.61 -8.84
C LEU A 82 0.95 7.23 -7.65
N PHE A 83 2.18 7.69 -7.62
CA PHE A 83 3.08 7.45 -6.50
C PHE A 83 2.85 8.47 -5.39
N VAL A 84 2.60 7.98 -4.17
CA VAL A 84 2.41 8.84 -3.00
C VAL A 84 3.60 8.69 -2.08
N PHE A 85 4.25 9.82 -1.80
CA PHE A 85 5.35 9.94 -0.84
C PHE A 85 4.85 10.50 0.48
N ASP A 86 5.56 10.19 1.58
CA ASP A 86 5.26 10.78 2.87
C ASP A 86 5.48 12.30 2.88
N GLY A 87 4.61 12.96 3.63
CA GLY A 87 4.62 14.39 3.88
C GLY A 87 5.39 14.82 5.13
N PRO A 88 5.45 16.14 5.36
CA PRO A 88 6.11 16.74 6.51
C PRO A 88 5.35 16.53 7.82
N ASP A 89 4.01 16.37 7.78
CA ASP A 89 3.17 16.26 8.98
C ASP A 89 3.02 14.82 9.48
N ARG A 90 3.88 13.91 9.00
CA ARG A 90 3.92 12.53 9.49
C ARG A 90 4.27 12.47 10.99
N PRO A 91 3.74 11.49 11.74
CA PRO A 91 3.97 11.40 13.17
C PRO A 91 5.47 11.29 13.50
N ARG A 92 5.94 12.14 14.41
CA ARG A 92 7.34 12.15 14.87
C ARG A 92 7.74 10.91 15.67
N ARG A 93 6.77 10.10 16.09
CA ARG A 93 6.99 8.89 16.88
C ARG A 93 6.13 7.78 16.31
N LYS A 94 6.77 6.70 15.85
CA LYS A 94 6.14 5.50 15.30
C LYS A 94 6.76 4.30 15.99
N ARG A 95 5.95 3.36 16.51
CA ARG A 95 6.39 2.16 17.25
C ARG A 95 7.40 2.45 18.38
N GLY A 96 7.21 3.55 19.10
CA GLY A 96 8.06 3.96 20.22
C GLY A 96 9.41 4.54 19.82
N LYS A 97 9.75 4.55 18.53
CA LYS A 97 10.98 5.15 17.97
C LYS A 97 10.69 6.54 17.42
N HIS A 98 11.68 7.43 17.51
CA HIS A 98 11.61 8.72 16.85
C HIS A 98 11.83 8.53 15.34
N VAL A 99 10.86 8.97 14.53
CA VAL A 99 10.96 8.94 13.08
C VAL A 99 11.68 10.21 12.64
N ARG A 100 12.82 10.07 11.98
CA ARG A 100 13.54 11.22 11.42
C ARG A 100 12.70 11.80 10.28
N GLY A 101 12.52 13.12 10.29
CA GLY A 101 11.74 13.85 9.28
C GLY A 101 12.43 13.97 7.91
N ASN A 102 13.68 13.54 7.79
CA ASN A 102 14.38 13.64 6.51
C ASN A 102 13.81 12.63 5.51
N PRO A 103 13.62 13.02 4.24
CA PRO A 103 13.25 12.08 3.18
C PRO A 103 14.34 11.02 3.02
N HIS A 104 13.99 9.88 2.42
CA HIS A 104 14.98 8.85 2.11
C HIS A 104 15.98 9.41 1.09
N TRP A 105 17.26 9.06 1.19
CA TRP A 105 18.32 9.66 0.35
C TRP A 105 18.10 9.45 -1.16
N ILE A 106 17.46 8.34 -1.53
CA ILE A 106 17.12 7.99 -2.93
C ILE A 106 15.80 8.62 -3.43
N GLU A 107 15.03 9.25 -2.55
CA GLU A 107 13.67 9.70 -2.86
C GLU A 107 13.67 10.74 -3.99
N GLN A 108 14.64 11.66 -3.97
CA GLN A 108 14.79 12.69 -5.00
C GLN A 108 15.14 12.07 -6.36
N ASP A 109 16.08 11.13 -6.40
CA ASP A 109 16.44 10.41 -7.63
C ASP A 109 15.27 9.58 -8.16
N PHE A 110 14.48 8.99 -7.26
CA PHE A 110 13.30 8.24 -7.64
C PHE A 110 12.20 9.15 -8.21
N LYS A 111 11.95 10.33 -7.63
CA LYS A 111 11.02 11.33 -8.18
C LYS A 111 11.41 11.75 -9.60
N LEU A 112 12.70 12.05 -9.81
CA LEU A 112 13.22 12.37 -11.15
C LEU A 112 13.04 11.22 -12.14
N MET A 113 13.23 9.97 -11.68
CA MET A 113 12.95 8.80 -12.49
C MET A 113 11.47 8.72 -12.85
N LEU A 114 10.55 8.89 -11.90
CA LEU A 114 9.11 8.90 -12.16
C LEU A 114 8.70 9.96 -13.17
N ASP A 115 9.26 11.18 -13.07
CA ASP A 115 9.06 12.25 -14.05
C ASP A 115 9.50 11.82 -15.46
N THR A 116 10.64 11.12 -15.56
CA THR A 116 11.18 10.61 -16.84
C THR A 116 10.29 9.52 -17.44
N PHE A 117 9.69 8.67 -16.59
CA PHE A 117 8.70 7.66 -17.00
C PHE A 117 7.34 8.26 -17.37
N GLY A 118 7.09 9.54 -17.04
CA GLY A 118 5.78 10.18 -17.18
C GLY A 118 4.75 9.73 -16.14
N PHE A 119 5.21 9.19 -15.01
CA PHE A 119 4.34 8.78 -13.91
C PHE A 119 4.04 9.94 -12.97
N ALA A 120 2.77 10.03 -12.55
CA ALA A 120 2.36 11.05 -11.60
C ALA A 120 2.85 10.70 -10.19
N TRP A 121 3.25 11.71 -9.44
CA TRP A 121 3.55 11.57 -8.02
C TRP A 121 3.13 12.79 -7.21
N ILE A 122 2.83 12.58 -5.94
CA ILE A 122 2.49 13.62 -4.96
C ILE A 122 3.17 13.35 -3.63
N ASN A 123 3.33 14.40 -2.82
CA ASN A 123 3.62 14.24 -1.39
C ASN A 123 2.28 14.31 -0.64
N ALA A 124 2.02 13.35 0.23
CA ALA A 124 0.93 13.43 1.19
C ALA A 124 1.15 14.62 2.14
N ALA A 125 0.11 15.03 2.87
CA ALA A 125 0.29 15.98 3.98
C ALA A 125 1.00 15.28 5.16
N GLY A 126 0.52 14.08 5.52
CA GLY A 126 1.05 13.23 6.59
C GLY A 126 1.71 11.97 6.03
N GLU A 127 1.12 10.81 6.26
CA GLU A 127 1.63 9.52 5.75
C GLU A 127 0.96 9.12 4.43
N ALA A 128 1.73 8.51 3.54
CA ALA A 128 1.28 8.09 2.23
C ALA A 128 0.11 7.10 2.29
N GLU A 129 0.13 6.17 3.24
CA GLU A 129 -0.92 5.17 3.46
C GLU A 129 -2.30 5.76 3.78
N SER A 130 -2.34 6.82 4.59
CA SER A 130 -3.58 7.52 4.92
C SER A 130 -4.12 8.28 3.71
N GLU A 131 -3.24 8.96 2.97
CA GLU A 131 -3.60 9.69 1.75
C GLU A 131 -4.13 8.73 0.67
N LEU A 132 -3.43 7.62 0.43
CA LEU A 132 -3.84 6.57 -0.51
C LEU A 132 -5.23 6.00 -0.17
N ALA A 133 -5.49 5.72 1.11
CA ALA A 133 -6.79 5.24 1.55
C ALA A 133 -7.89 6.29 1.37
N SER A 134 -7.60 7.56 1.64
CA SER A 134 -8.51 8.69 1.42
C SER A 134 -8.88 8.83 -0.06
N LEU A 135 -7.88 8.83 -0.95
CA LEU A 135 -8.09 8.92 -2.41
C LEU A 135 -8.86 7.71 -2.94
N SER A 136 -8.63 6.51 -2.39
CA SER A 136 -9.41 5.31 -2.72
C SER A 136 -10.88 5.44 -2.29
N LYS A 137 -11.16 5.95 -1.08
CA LYS A 137 -12.53 6.19 -0.60
C LYS A 137 -13.28 7.22 -1.45
N GLN A 138 -12.57 8.24 -1.92
CA GLN A 138 -13.13 9.28 -2.78
C GLN A 138 -13.36 8.79 -4.23
N GLY A 139 -12.90 7.59 -4.59
CA GLY A 139 -13.01 7.05 -5.95
C GLY A 139 -12.04 7.70 -6.94
N LEU A 140 -11.00 8.38 -6.44
CA LEU A 140 -9.93 8.94 -7.27
C LEU A 140 -8.91 7.85 -7.65
N LEU A 141 -8.77 6.83 -6.81
CA LEU A 141 -7.99 5.62 -7.07
C LEU A 141 -8.91 4.40 -7.12
N ASP A 142 -8.71 3.55 -8.13
CA ASP A 142 -9.45 2.30 -8.30
C ASP A 142 -8.85 1.18 -7.43
N ALA A 143 -7.54 1.24 -7.17
CA ALA A 143 -6.84 0.34 -6.28
C ALA A 143 -5.59 0.99 -5.64
N VAL A 144 -5.15 0.45 -4.51
CA VAL A 144 -3.93 0.85 -3.79
C VAL A 144 -2.95 -0.31 -3.75
N LEU A 145 -1.75 -0.10 -4.25
CA LEU A 145 -0.62 -1.03 -4.20
C LEU A 145 0.29 -0.67 -3.01
N THR A 146 0.27 -1.51 -1.98
CA THR A 146 1.01 -1.27 -0.73
C THR A 146 1.21 -2.58 0.03
N GLU A 147 2.30 -2.68 0.79
CA GLU A 147 2.54 -3.78 1.73
C GLU A 147 2.20 -3.40 3.19
N ASP A 148 1.71 -2.17 3.40
CA ASP A 148 1.29 -1.70 4.71
C ASP A 148 -0.20 -1.98 4.94
N SER A 149 -0.49 -2.73 6.01
CA SER A 149 -1.87 -3.08 6.37
C SER A 149 -2.65 -1.90 6.96
N ASP A 150 -1.97 -0.82 7.33
CA ASP A 150 -2.63 0.36 7.89
C ASP A 150 -3.59 1.00 6.88
N THR A 151 -3.32 0.86 5.57
CA THR A 151 -4.25 1.27 4.49
C THR A 151 -5.61 0.58 4.55
N VAL A 152 -5.67 -0.68 5.02
CA VAL A 152 -6.94 -1.41 5.23
C VAL A 152 -7.76 -0.72 6.31
N VAL A 153 -7.11 -0.30 7.40
CA VAL A 153 -7.75 0.32 8.55
C VAL A 153 -8.14 1.77 8.28
N PHE A 154 -7.34 2.47 7.49
CA PHE A 154 -7.75 3.76 6.92
C PHE A 154 -8.87 3.63 5.89
N GLY A 155 -9.24 2.40 5.50
CA GLY A 155 -10.43 2.04 4.75
C GLY A 155 -10.27 2.18 3.23
N ALA A 156 -9.08 1.89 2.70
CA ALA A 156 -8.91 1.70 1.26
C ALA A 156 -9.88 0.61 0.75
N ARG A 157 -10.52 0.85 -0.39
CA ARG A 157 -11.58 -0.05 -0.91
C ARG A 157 -11.03 -1.30 -1.57
N THR A 158 -9.94 -1.15 -2.32
CA THR A 158 -9.30 -2.22 -3.08
C THR A 158 -7.80 -2.12 -2.84
N ILE A 159 -7.22 -3.18 -2.30
CA ILE A 159 -5.81 -3.24 -1.91
C ILE A 159 -5.14 -4.37 -2.68
N ILE A 160 -3.99 -4.05 -3.26
CA ILE A 160 -3.14 -4.93 -4.04
C ILE A 160 -1.84 -5.09 -3.28
N ARG A 161 -1.42 -6.34 -3.12
CA ARG A 161 -0.11 -6.73 -2.58
C ARG A 161 0.62 -7.58 -3.58
N PHE A 162 1.93 -7.49 -3.64
CA PHE A 162 2.69 -8.45 -4.43
C PHE A 162 2.80 -9.76 -3.65
N ASP A 163 2.56 -10.88 -4.33
CA ASP A 163 2.79 -12.17 -3.71
C ASP A 163 4.29 -12.39 -3.54
N SER A 164 4.76 -12.42 -2.29
CA SER A 164 6.17 -12.63 -1.97
C SER A 164 6.68 -14.02 -2.31
N ASP A 165 5.76 -14.99 -2.48
CA ASP A 165 6.11 -16.39 -2.77
C ASP A 165 6.45 -16.60 -4.25
N VAL A 166 6.12 -15.63 -5.11
CA VAL A 166 6.33 -15.70 -6.55
C VAL A 166 7.41 -14.71 -6.96
N ALA A 167 8.43 -15.20 -7.66
CA ALA A 167 9.42 -14.32 -8.25
C ALA A 167 8.75 -13.37 -9.27
N ASP A 168 9.31 -12.17 -9.40
CA ASP A 168 8.93 -11.19 -10.43
C ASP A 168 7.70 -10.31 -10.25
N ASP A 169 7.08 -10.26 -9.06
CA ASP A 169 5.99 -9.30 -8.78
C ASP A 169 4.80 -9.42 -9.79
N GLU A 170 4.68 -10.56 -10.50
CA GLU A 170 3.64 -10.79 -11.52
C GLU A 170 2.30 -11.23 -10.91
N GLN A 171 2.38 -11.88 -9.76
CA GLN A 171 1.21 -12.33 -9.00
C GLN A 171 0.92 -11.33 -7.90
N ILE A 172 -0.37 -11.02 -7.77
CA ILE A 172 -0.88 -10.14 -6.74
C ILE A 172 -1.87 -10.87 -5.84
N ILE A 173 -1.96 -10.38 -4.62
CA ILE A 173 -2.99 -10.73 -3.66
C ILE A 173 -3.92 -9.52 -3.52
N LEU A 174 -5.17 -9.72 -3.90
CA LEU A 174 -6.21 -8.70 -3.87
C LEU A 174 -7.07 -8.84 -2.62
N TYR A 175 -7.33 -7.71 -1.97
CA TYR A 175 -8.29 -7.57 -0.87
C TYR A 175 -9.28 -6.46 -1.22
N LYS A 176 -10.58 -6.73 -1.07
CA LYS A 176 -11.63 -5.71 -1.20
C LYS A 176 -12.33 -5.50 0.13
N ALA A 177 -12.61 -4.25 0.47
CA ALA A 177 -13.33 -3.88 1.69
C ALA A 177 -14.72 -4.56 1.76
N GLU A 178 -15.42 -4.64 0.63
CA GLU A 178 -16.71 -5.34 0.54
C GLU A 178 -16.62 -6.83 0.89
N ASP A 179 -15.50 -7.48 0.57
CA ASP A 179 -15.29 -8.89 0.88
C ASP A 179 -15.02 -9.06 2.40
N ILE A 180 -14.35 -8.10 3.04
CA ILE A 180 -14.16 -8.09 4.51
C ILE A 180 -15.51 -7.97 5.23
N GLU A 181 -16.34 -7.02 4.80
CA GLU A 181 -17.64 -6.72 5.43
C GLU A 181 -18.66 -7.85 5.22
N ARG A 182 -18.67 -8.48 4.04
CA ARG A 182 -19.63 -9.54 3.70
C ARG A 182 -19.21 -10.92 4.17
N HIS A 183 -17.94 -11.14 4.52
CA HIS A 183 -17.46 -12.47 4.89
C HIS A 183 -18.05 -12.91 6.25
N PRO A 184 -18.74 -14.07 6.33
CA PRO A 184 -19.55 -14.45 7.50
C PRO A 184 -18.80 -14.56 8.84
N ARG A 185 -17.48 -14.77 8.80
CA ARG A 185 -16.64 -14.88 10.01
C ARG A 185 -15.91 -13.58 10.36
N LEU A 186 -15.78 -12.66 9.41
CA LEU A 186 -15.09 -11.40 9.64
C LEU A 186 -16.13 -10.35 9.98
N SER A 187 -16.98 -10.00 9.00
CA SER A 187 -18.01 -8.97 9.15
C SER A 187 -17.49 -7.70 9.82
N LEU A 188 -16.29 -7.27 9.41
CA LEU A 188 -15.59 -6.12 9.98
C LEU A 188 -15.72 -4.92 9.05
N GLY A 189 -16.25 -3.81 9.57
CA GLY A 189 -16.18 -2.51 8.94
C GLY A 189 -14.90 -1.75 9.32
N THR A 190 -14.76 -0.53 8.80
CA THR A 190 -13.62 0.35 9.13
C THR A 190 -13.51 0.63 10.63
N ALA A 191 -14.65 0.82 11.32
CA ALA A 191 -14.66 1.09 12.76
C ALA A 191 -14.16 -0.11 13.58
N ASP A 192 -14.52 -1.32 13.18
CA ASP A 192 -14.08 -2.56 13.86
C ASP A 192 -12.59 -2.79 13.66
N LEU A 193 -12.09 -2.56 12.44
CA LEU A 193 -10.66 -2.64 12.13
C LEU A 193 -9.85 -1.59 12.91
N MET A 194 -10.38 -0.38 13.07
CA MET A 194 -9.77 0.67 13.90
C MET A 194 -9.72 0.25 15.38
N LEU A 195 -10.80 -0.36 15.89
CA LEU A 195 -10.82 -0.90 17.25
C LEU A 195 -9.78 -2.01 17.42
N ILE A 196 -9.66 -2.94 16.46
CA ILE A 196 -8.62 -3.98 16.46
C ILE A 196 -7.23 -3.34 16.50
N ALA A 197 -6.98 -2.29 15.71
CA ALA A 197 -5.72 -1.57 15.71
C ALA A 197 -5.36 -1.01 17.10
N LEU A 198 -6.34 -0.39 17.78
CA LEU A 198 -6.18 0.14 19.13
C LEU A 198 -5.95 -0.95 20.19
N LEU A 199 -6.61 -2.10 20.04
CA LEU A 199 -6.49 -3.21 20.98
C LEU A 199 -5.20 -4.00 20.82
N VAL A 200 -4.76 -4.28 19.59
CA VAL A 200 -3.56 -5.06 19.27
C VAL A 200 -2.30 -4.21 19.36
N GLY A 201 -2.44 -2.89 19.19
CA GLY A 201 -1.32 -1.99 18.99
C GLY A 201 -0.99 -1.88 17.50
N GLY A 202 -0.90 -0.65 17.02
CA GLY A 202 -0.54 -0.32 15.65
C GLY A 202 0.74 0.49 15.60
N ASP A 203 0.95 1.16 14.48
CA ASP A 203 2.17 1.95 14.32
C ASP A 203 2.21 3.21 15.21
N TYR A 204 1.04 3.70 15.62
CA TYR A 204 0.87 4.93 16.41
C TYR A 204 0.83 4.70 17.92
N ASP A 205 0.39 3.52 18.38
CA ASP A 205 0.36 3.18 19.80
C ASP A 205 1.05 1.84 20.06
N VAL A 206 2.14 1.91 20.83
CA VAL A 206 2.92 0.73 21.24
C VAL A 206 2.26 0.01 22.42
N ARG A 207 1.29 0.65 23.08
CA ARG A 207 0.55 0.10 24.21
C ARG A 207 -0.84 -0.31 23.74
N SER A 208 -0.96 -1.53 23.27
CA SER A 208 -2.22 -2.26 23.18
C SER A 208 -3.05 -2.06 24.47
N LEU A 209 -4.33 -1.69 24.34
CA LEU A 209 -5.23 -1.50 25.50
C LEU A 209 -5.27 -2.73 26.43
N ILE A 210 -5.07 -3.93 25.86
CA ILE A 210 -4.98 -5.22 26.57
C ILE A 210 -3.87 -5.22 27.64
N PHE A 211 -2.74 -4.58 27.36
CA PHE A 211 -1.67 -4.45 28.36
C PHE A 211 -2.03 -3.43 29.43
N TYR A 212 -2.79 -2.39 29.11
CA TYR A 212 -3.17 -1.36 30.08
C TYR A 212 -4.11 -1.91 31.17
N ILE A 213 -5.05 -2.78 30.80
CA ILE A 213 -5.98 -3.43 31.74
C ILE A 213 -5.23 -4.43 32.63
N SER A 214 -4.29 -5.21 32.07
CA SER A 214 -3.50 -6.19 32.83
C SER A 214 -2.56 -5.59 33.88
N TYR A 215 -2.24 -4.28 33.79
CA TYR A 215 -1.42 -3.57 34.78
C TYR A 215 -2.24 -2.73 35.77
N THR A 216 -3.57 -2.68 35.63
CA THR A 216 -4.46 -1.88 36.50
C THR A 216 -5.43 -2.70 37.34
N THR A 217 -5.34 -4.03 37.30
CA THR A 217 -5.96 -4.98 38.23
C THR A 217 -4.91 -5.71 39.04
#